data_AF-A0A444W1U5-F1
#
_entry.id   AF-A0A444W1U5-F1
#
_cell.length_a   1.000
_cell.length_b   1.000
_cell.length_c   1.000
_cell.angle_alpha   90.00
_cell.angle_beta   90.00
_cell.angle_gamma   90.00
#
_symmetry.space_group_name_H-M   'P 1'
#
loop_
_entity.id
_entity.type
_entity.pdbx_description
1 polymer ?
#
loop_
_entity_poly.entity_id
_entity_poly.type
_entity_poly.pdbx_seq_one_letter_code
_entity_poly.pdbx_strand_id
1 'polypeptide(L)'
;MNHILDCLKKVSNKMDELWKNKNLPVYLLVAMLVTLPLKHNIGSLACIVFLLFTFYKAKKTDFSFPKVLLLPILLYVLMFISLIWTIDNKLTIKGLQKEVLLLLIPFAFCTLPKITRNDVNKIIKWYSFTMVGFAIFYFLKAIVRFINSGDKAVFFYHELVTLELNAIYMSVFASLALFYFLVQKKKSIIDKTTFSILIVFILLLSSKNIIVVDLILIIIYYLFFSTIPIKTKLIILSTVIILSISSILFIKPIRERFMIEFETIFVDSSLNKNIEENQGPIYNVSLKQAWSQDQFRQNDFFPGTAFRLFQIRIFIEMLKERNILFTGFGLDASQNKIKEKVKEHNLYPNYGEFNFHNQYIQIFAELGIFGFLIVISMLFVTFRIGIVNKDFIHIAFAVTMIVLFLTESFLSRQRGIIFFIVFYSMFNSVKYCNEQKILK
;
A
#
# COMPACT_ATOMS: atom_id res chain seq x y z
N MET A 1 26.97 -4.36 41.72
CA MET A 1 27.33 -3.51 40.56
C MET A 1 28.07 -4.30 39.47
N ASN A 2 29.08 -5.13 39.80
CA ASN A 2 29.86 -5.91 38.81
C ASN A 2 29.06 -6.93 37.99
N HIS A 3 28.11 -7.66 38.59
CA HIS A 3 27.28 -8.63 37.85
C HIS A 3 26.37 -8.00 36.79
N ILE A 4 25.89 -6.77 37.03
CA ILE A 4 25.06 -6.03 36.06
C ILE A 4 25.94 -5.57 34.90
N LEU A 5 27.15 -5.08 35.19
CA LEU A 5 28.12 -4.65 34.18
C LEU A 5 28.55 -5.82 33.27
N ASP A 6 28.81 -7.00 33.86
CA ASP A 6 29.16 -8.21 33.11
C ASP A 6 28.00 -8.74 32.26
N CYS A 7 26.77 -8.66 32.78
CA CYS A 7 25.58 -9.01 32.01
C CYS A 7 25.40 -8.07 30.81
N LEU A 8 25.53 -6.75 31.02
CA LEU A 8 25.45 -5.75 29.94
C LEU A 8 26.55 -5.95 28.89
N LYS A 9 27.77 -6.30 29.32
CA LYS A 9 28.89 -6.59 28.40
C LYS A 9 28.64 -7.84 27.58
N LYS A 10 28.11 -8.92 28.19
CA LYS A 10 27.70 -10.14 27.46
C LYS A 10 26.59 -9.86 26.46
N VAL A 11 25.57 -9.09 26.85
CA VAL A 11 24.47 -8.68 25.96
C VAL A 11 25.00 -7.85 24.79
N SER A 12 25.86 -6.85 25.04
CA SER A 12 26.47 -6.04 23.99
C SER A 12 27.27 -6.88 23.00
N ASN A 13 28.11 -7.80 23.50
CA ASN A 13 28.92 -8.68 22.64
C ASN A 13 28.04 -9.58 21.75
N LYS A 14 26.96 -10.15 22.32
CA LYS A 14 26.00 -10.96 21.55
C LYS A 14 25.25 -10.12 20.51
N MET A 15 24.93 -8.87 20.83
CA MET A 15 24.29 -7.95 19.88
C MET A 15 25.24 -7.57 18.74
N ASP A 16 26.53 -7.38 19.01
CA ASP A 16 27.55 -7.15 17.97
C ASP A 16 27.73 -8.37 17.06
N GLU A 17 27.69 -9.57 17.62
CA GLU A 17 27.70 -10.81 16.85
C GLU A 17 26.47 -10.93 15.95
N LEU A 18 25.27 -10.68 16.48
CA LEU A 18 24.02 -10.73 15.71
C LEU A 18 23.93 -9.63 14.65
N TRP A 19 24.56 -8.47 14.88
CA TRP A 19 24.69 -7.41 13.90
C TRP A 19 25.61 -7.83 12.74
N LYS A 20 26.80 -8.37 13.07
CA LYS A 20 27.74 -8.90 12.07
C LYS A 20 27.12 -10.03 11.24
N ASN A 21 26.35 -10.89 11.88
CA ASN A 21 25.63 -12.00 11.24
C ASN A 21 24.31 -11.58 10.57
N LYS A 22 23.98 -10.27 10.54
CA LYS A 22 22.79 -9.67 9.90
C LYS A 22 21.43 -10.10 10.45
N ASN A 23 21.39 -11.04 11.38
CA ASN A 23 20.16 -11.55 11.99
C ASN A 23 19.38 -10.44 12.70
N LEU A 24 20.08 -9.55 13.43
CA LEU A 24 19.42 -8.47 14.16
C LEU A 24 18.75 -7.43 13.24
N PRO A 25 19.42 -6.87 12.22
CA PRO A 25 18.76 -6.06 11.19
C PRO A 25 17.54 -6.74 10.56
N VAL A 26 17.65 -8.03 10.22
CA VAL A 26 16.55 -8.81 9.65
C VAL A 26 15.35 -8.87 10.60
N TYR A 27 15.58 -9.17 11.89
CA TYR A 27 14.50 -9.23 12.88
C TYR A 27 13.85 -7.86 13.12
N LEU A 28 14.62 -6.77 13.13
CA LEU A 28 14.07 -5.42 13.28
C LEU A 28 13.21 -5.01 12.07
N LEU A 29 13.66 -5.33 10.86
CA LEU A 29 12.87 -5.11 9.64
C LEU A 29 11.58 -5.95 9.64
N VAL A 30 11.66 -7.23 10.05
CA VAL A 30 10.48 -8.07 10.23
C VAL A 30 9.54 -7.43 11.26
N ALA A 31 10.04 -6.99 12.41
CA ALA A 31 9.25 -6.35 13.45
C ALA A 31 8.49 -5.12 12.94
N MET A 32 9.14 -4.26 12.13
CA MET A 32 8.46 -3.13 11.49
C MET A 32 7.32 -3.57 10.57
N LEU A 33 7.54 -4.59 9.75
CA LEU A 33 6.56 -5.04 8.76
C LEU A 33 5.38 -5.80 9.39
N VAL A 34 5.63 -6.63 10.40
CA VAL A 34 4.57 -7.40 11.08
C VAL A 34 3.69 -6.55 11.99
N THR A 35 4.16 -5.38 12.41
CA THR A 35 3.39 -4.45 13.23
C THR A 35 2.52 -3.50 12.40
N LEU A 36 2.63 -3.50 11.06
CA LEU A 36 1.81 -2.65 10.17
C LEU A 36 0.29 -2.81 10.35
N PRO A 37 -0.25 -4.03 10.56
CA PRO A 37 -1.69 -4.21 10.79
C PRO A 37 -2.14 -3.91 12.23
N LEU A 38 -1.22 -3.55 13.12
CA LEU A 38 -1.54 -3.23 14.51
C LEU A 38 -1.88 -1.73 14.67
N LYS A 39 -2.19 -1.34 15.90
CA LYS A 39 -2.36 0.07 16.26
C LYS A 39 -1.11 0.87 15.91
N HIS A 40 -1.33 2.10 15.46
CA HIS A 40 -0.29 3.01 14.97
C HIS A 40 0.91 3.15 15.92
N ASN A 41 0.65 3.28 17.22
CA ASN A 41 1.70 3.44 18.25
C ASN A 41 2.68 2.26 18.28
N ILE A 42 2.21 1.04 18.03
CA ILE A 42 3.04 -0.17 18.04
C ILE A 42 3.97 -0.18 16.81
N GLY A 43 3.43 0.15 15.63
CA GLY A 43 4.23 0.27 14.41
C GLY A 43 5.27 1.39 14.50
N SER A 44 4.90 2.53 15.08
CA SER A 44 5.83 3.65 15.35
C SER A 44 6.94 3.24 16.30
N LEU A 45 6.64 2.50 17.37
CA LEU A 45 7.65 2.00 18.31
C LEU A 45 8.63 1.05 17.61
N ALA A 46 8.14 0.09 16.82
CA ALA A 46 8.99 -0.82 16.08
C ALA A 46 9.92 -0.07 15.10
N CYS A 47 9.41 0.97 14.44
CA CYS A 47 10.18 1.84 13.56
C CYS A 47 11.26 2.63 14.33
N ILE A 48 10.92 3.24 15.46
CA ILE A 48 11.87 3.97 16.31
C ILE A 48 12.99 3.04 16.80
N VAL A 49 12.65 1.83 17.28
CA VAL A 49 13.64 0.85 17.73
C VAL A 49 14.57 0.45 16.58
N PHE A 50 14.04 0.20 15.38
CA PHE A 50 14.87 -0.07 14.20
C PHE A 50 15.83 1.08 13.88
N LEU A 51 15.33 2.32 13.84
CA LEU A 51 16.14 3.50 13.50
C LEU A 51 17.23 3.76 14.53
N LEU A 52 16.87 3.79 15.82
CA LEU A 52 17.83 4.01 16.92
C LEU A 52 18.92 2.94 16.92
N PHE A 53 18.52 1.67 16.78
CA PHE A 53 19.49 0.58 16.80
C PHE A 53 20.42 0.62 15.58
N THR A 54 19.86 0.91 14.41
CA THR A 54 20.61 0.99 13.16
C THR A 54 21.63 2.12 13.18
N PHE A 55 21.23 3.32 13.62
CA PHE A 55 22.15 4.44 13.74
C PHE A 55 23.17 4.28 14.85
N TYR A 56 22.80 3.67 15.98
CA TYR A 56 23.74 3.37 17.06
C TYR A 56 24.84 2.40 16.63
N LYS A 57 24.51 1.39 15.82
CA LYS A 57 25.47 0.39 15.31
C LYS A 57 26.11 0.77 13.98
N ALA A 58 25.78 1.93 13.40
CA ALA A 58 26.32 2.38 12.13
C ALA A 58 27.85 2.52 12.22
N LYS A 59 28.58 1.81 11.36
CA LYS A 59 30.04 1.94 11.19
C LYS A 59 30.34 2.56 9.84
N LYS A 60 31.39 3.39 9.77
CA LYS A 60 31.84 3.99 8.49
C LYS A 60 32.11 2.95 7.40
N THR A 61 32.58 1.75 7.77
CA THR A 61 32.85 0.63 6.85
C THR A 61 31.61 0.00 6.23
N ASP A 62 30.46 0.12 6.90
CA ASP A 62 29.20 -0.48 6.45
C ASP A 62 28.39 0.49 5.59
N PHE A 63 28.78 1.78 5.55
CA PHE A 63 28.10 2.79 4.76
C PHE A 63 28.21 2.50 3.27
N SER A 64 27.07 2.29 2.63
CA SER A 64 26.95 2.24 1.18
C SER A 64 25.72 3.01 0.75
N PHE A 65 25.84 3.81 -0.30
CA PHE A 65 24.75 4.66 -0.77
C PHE A 65 24.26 4.17 -2.14
N PRO A 66 23.28 3.25 -2.19
CA PRO A 66 22.62 2.90 -3.45
C PRO A 66 21.95 4.14 -4.03
N LYS A 67 22.31 4.51 -5.27
CA LYS A 67 21.75 5.69 -5.94
C LYS A 67 20.22 5.72 -5.99
N VAL A 68 19.58 4.54 -5.96
CA VAL A 68 18.12 4.41 -5.95
C VAL A 68 17.49 5.00 -4.69
N LEU A 69 18.19 4.93 -3.54
CA LEU A 69 17.73 5.53 -2.28
C LEU A 69 17.78 7.06 -2.27
N LEU A 70 18.43 7.68 -3.26
CA LEU A 70 18.42 9.13 -3.40
C LEU A 70 17.03 9.68 -3.72
N LEU A 71 16.19 8.93 -4.45
CA LEU A 71 14.86 9.39 -4.86
C LEU A 71 13.93 9.71 -3.67
N PRO A 72 13.70 8.81 -2.69
CA PRO A 72 12.88 9.15 -1.53
C PRO A 72 13.50 10.26 -0.66
N ILE A 73 14.83 10.34 -0.60
CA ILE A 73 15.52 11.44 0.10
C ILE A 73 15.25 12.78 -0.58
N LEU A 74 15.35 12.83 -1.92
CA LEU A 74 15.04 14.03 -2.71
C LEU A 74 13.56 14.42 -2.58
N LEU A 75 12.64 13.43 -2.52
CA LEU A 75 11.23 13.69 -2.28
C LEU A 75 11.02 14.40 -0.94
N TYR A 76 11.64 13.89 0.14
CA TYR A 76 11.55 14.53 1.46
C TYR A 76 12.22 15.91 1.50
N VAL A 77 13.35 16.09 0.81
CA VAL A 77 13.99 17.41 0.70
C VAL A 77 13.06 18.39 -0.01
N LEU A 78 12.41 18.00 -1.11
CA LEU A 78 11.43 18.85 -1.79
C LEU A 78 10.24 19.19 -0.89
N MET A 79 9.73 18.20 -0.15
CA MET A 79 8.70 18.40 0.87
C MET A 79 9.13 19.44 1.91
N PHE A 80 10.38 19.38 2.39
CA PHE A 80 10.91 20.34 3.36
C PHE A 80 11.04 21.74 2.78
N ILE A 81 11.58 21.87 1.56
CA ILE A 81 11.71 23.16 0.86
C ILE A 81 10.32 23.78 0.61
N SER A 82 9.26 22.96 0.50
CA SER A 82 7.88 23.46 0.32
C SER A 82 7.37 24.37 1.43
N LEU A 83 8.01 24.39 2.61
CA LEU A 83 7.77 25.38 3.65
C LEU A 83 7.97 26.83 3.19
N ILE A 84 8.77 27.06 2.16
CA ILE A 84 9.05 28.41 1.63
C ILE A 84 7.81 29.00 0.93
N TRP A 85 6.97 28.17 0.30
CA TRP A 85 5.83 28.62 -0.51
C TRP A 85 4.48 28.05 -0.07
N THR A 86 4.43 27.23 0.98
CA THR A 86 3.21 26.56 1.41
C THR A 86 2.11 27.57 1.78
N ILE A 87 0.86 27.24 1.42
CA ILE A 87 -0.31 28.03 1.80
C ILE A 87 -0.81 27.71 3.22
N ASP A 88 -0.32 26.63 3.84
CA ASP A 88 -0.67 26.24 5.21
C ASP A 88 0.54 25.66 5.95
N ASN A 89 1.26 26.51 6.66
CA ASN A 89 2.44 26.14 7.45
C ASN A 89 2.14 25.05 8.49
N LYS A 90 0.96 25.08 9.12
CA LYS A 90 0.63 24.15 10.21
C LYS A 90 0.42 22.75 9.67
N LEU A 91 -0.28 22.61 8.54
CA LEU A 91 -0.46 21.33 7.87
C LEU A 91 0.87 20.81 7.31
N THR A 92 1.66 21.66 6.66
CA THR A 92 2.97 21.27 6.11
C THR A 92 3.94 20.78 7.18
N ILE A 93 4.04 21.44 8.34
CA ILE A 93 4.90 20.98 9.45
C ILE A 93 4.44 19.61 9.97
N LYS A 94 3.13 19.40 10.14
CA LYS A 94 2.59 18.08 10.55
C LYS A 94 2.86 17.00 9.50
N GLY A 95 2.70 17.34 8.22
CA GLY A 95 3.06 16.48 7.10
C GLY A 95 4.53 16.07 7.15
N LEU A 96 5.44 17.02 7.37
CA LEU A 96 6.88 16.74 7.47
C LEU A 96 7.23 15.77 8.59
N GLN A 97 6.61 15.92 9.77
CA GLN A 97 6.80 15.00 10.90
C GLN A 97 6.42 13.56 10.53
N LYS A 98 5.34 13.39 9.75
CA LYS A 98 4.86 12.09 9.27
C LYS A 98 5.76 11.53 8.16
N GLU A 99 6.13 12.35 7.18
CA GLU A 99 6.91 11.99 6.00
C GLU A 99 8.41 11.85 6.27
N VAL A 100 8.90 12.21 7.47
CA VAL A 100 10.32 12.06 7.86
C VAL A 100 10.88 10.65 7.66
N LEU A 101 10.00 9.64 7.66
CA LEU A 101 10.36 8.25 7.40
C LEU A 101 10.84 8.02 5.96
N LEU A 102 10.44 8.86 4.99
CA LEU A 102 10.98 8.86 3.62
C LEU A 102 12.46 9.29 3.58
N LEU A 103 12.96 9.97 4.62
CA LEU A 103 14.37 10.30 4.79
C LEU A 103 15.09 9.26 5.66
N LEU A 104 14.55 9.00 6.85
CA LEU A 104 15.24 8.21 7.87
C LEU A 104 15.38 6.73 7.49
N ILE A 105 14.38 6.12 6.86
CA ILE A 105 14.46 4.71 6.50
C ILE A 105 15.49 4.48 5.38
N PRO A 106 15.48 5.22 4.25
CA PRO A 106 16.53 5.08 3.25
C PRO A 106 17.93 5.34 3.82
N PHE A 107 18.09 6.34 4.68
CA PHE A 107 19.38 6.60 5.34
C PHE A 107 19.80 5.45 6.27
N ALA A 108 18.87 4.85 7.02
CA ALA A 108 19.14 3.67 7.82
C ALA A 108 19.62 2.51 6.94
N PHE A 109 18.97 2.26 5.79
CA PHE A 109 19.41 1.24 4.82
C PHE A 109 20.83 1.49 4.29
N CYS A 110 21.27 2.74 4.15
CA CYS A 110 22.64 3.06 3.77
C CYS A 110 23.68 2.62 4.81
N THR A 111 23.29 2.54 6.08
CA THR A 111 24.17 2.16 7.20
C THR A 111 24.10 0.68 7.58
N LEU A 112 23.15 -0.06 7.02
CA LEU A 112 23.00 -1.49 7.31
C LEU A 112 24.15 -2.30 6.68
N PRO A 113 24.60 -3.38 7.34
CA PRO A 113 25.41 -4.39 6.69
C PRO A 113 24.73 -4.85 5.41
N LYS A 114 25.50 -5.03 4.32
CA LYS A 114 24.96 -5.37 2.98
C LYS A 114 23.94 -6.52 3.05
N ILE A 115 22.67 -6.20 2.85
CA ILE A 115 21.55 -7.15 2.85
C ILE A 115 21.64 -8.03 1.61
N THR A 116 21.60 -9.34 1.80
CA THR A 116 21.60 -10.31 0.69
C THR A 116 20.18 -10.67 0.26
N ARG A 117 20.05 -11.31 -0.90
CA ARG A 117 18.76 -11.84 -1.33
C ARG A 117 18.17 -12.88 -0.37
N ASN A 118 19.01 -13.68 0.27
CA ASN A 118 18.57 -14.64 1.27
C ASN A 118 17.94 -13.95 2.48
N ASP A 119 18.51 -12.83 2.91
CA ASP A 119 17.98 -12.03 4.03
C ASP A 119 16.61 -11.45 3.67
N VAL A 120 16.47 -10.90 2.46
CA VAL A 120 15.16 -10.42 1.96
C VAL A 120 14.12 -11.55 1.90
N ASN A 121 14.49 -12.73 1.42
CA ASN A 121 13.60 -13.89 1.39
C ASN A 121 13.16 -14.30 2.81
N LYS A 122 14.06 -14.24 3.81
CA LYS A 122 13.71 -14.49 5.22
C LYS A 122 12.73 -13.44 5.74
N ILE A 123 12.96 -12.16 5.46
CA ILE A 123 12.08 -11.06 5.88
C ILE A 123 10.67 -11.27 5.32
N ILE A 124 10.58 -11.49 4.00
CA ILE A 124 9.30 -11.73 3.32
C ILE A 124 8.62 -12.97 3.86
N LYS A 125 9.35 -14.07 4.10
CA LYS A 125 8.79 -15.29 4.69
C LYS A 125 8.10 -15.01 6.03
N TRP A 126 8.81 -14.40 6.98
CA TRP A 126 8.25 -14.12 8.31
C TRP A 126 7.09 -13.15 8.25
N TYR A 127 7.19 -12.12 7.41
CA TYR A 127 6.10 -11.20 7.11
C TYR A 127 4.86 -11.96 6.60
N SER A 128 5.01 -12.84 5.60
CA SER A 128 3.90 -13.55 4.98
C SER A 128 3.18 -14.51 5.93
N PHE A 129 3.92 -15.28 6.74
CA PHE A 129 3.32 -16.13 7.77
C PHE A 129 2.58 -15.29 8.83
N THR A 130 3.06 -14.09 9.14
CA THR A 130 2.38 -13.19 10.06
C THR A 130 1.07 -12.66 9.48
N MET A 131 1.02 -12.32 8.18
CA MET A 131 -0.22 -11.93 7.52
C MET A 131 -1.28 -13.05 7.52
N VAL A 132 -0.86 -14.32 7.43
CA VAL A 132 -1.76 -15.47 7.63
C VAL A 132 -2.30 -15.49 9.06
N GLY A 133 -1.44 -15.25 10.06
CA GLY A 133 -1.87 -15.13 11.46
C GLY A 133 -2.93 -14.03 11.65
N PHE A 134 -2.75 -12.87 11.03
CA PHE A 134 -3.77 -11.81 11.03
C PHE A 134 -5.06 -12.22 10.32
N ALA A 135 -4.98 -12.90 9.18
CA ALA A 135 -6.17 -13.40 8.49
C ALA A 135 -6.99 -14.34 9.39
N ILE A 136 -6.32 -15.30 10.05
CA ILE A 136 -6.96 -16.22 11.00
C ILE A 136 -7.59 -15.44 12.16
N PHE A 137 -6.86 -14.48 12.75
CA PHE A 137 -7.39 -13.64 13.83
C PHE A 137 -8.66 -12.89 13.41
N TYR A 138 -8.69 -12.27 12.22
CA TYR A 138 -9.87 -11.55 11.75
C TYR A 138 -11.04 -12.47 11.40
N PHE A 139 -10.78 -13.67 10.88
CA PHE A 139 -11.83 -14.67 10.73
C PHE A 139 -12.44 -15.09 12.06
N LEU A 140 -11.61 -15.37 13.07
CA LEU A 140 -12.10 -15.71 14.42
C LEU A 140 -12.90 -14.55 15.02
N LYS A 141 -12.40 -13.31 14.90
CA LYS A 141 -13.12 -12.10 15.35
C LYS A 141 -14.47 -11.97 14.65
N ALA A 142 -14.53 -12.15 13.34
CA ALA A 142 -15.78 -12.08 12.57
C ALA A 142 -16.76 -13.19 12.94
N ILE A 143 -16.28 -14.42 13.19
CA ILE A 143 -17.11 -15.53 13.68
C ILE A 143 -17.74 -15.18 15.02
N VAL A 144 -16.96 -14.67 15.99
CA VAL A 144 -17.49 -14.25 17.29
C VAL A 144 -18.52 -13.14 17.14
N ARG A 145 -18.25 -12.13 16.30
CA ARG A 145 -19.22 -11.06 16.01
C ARG A 145 -20.51 -11.62 15.39
N PHE A 146 -20.40 -12.52 14.43
CA PHE A 146 -21.52 -13.14 13.75
C PHE A 146 -22.39 -13.98 14.67
N ILE A 147 -21.78 -14.76 15.58
CA ILE A 147 -22.53 -15.55 16.58
C ILE A 147 -23.36 -14.62 17.47
N ASN A 148 -22.82 -13.45 17.83
CA ASN A 148 -23.49 -12.50 18.72
C ASN A 148 -24.56 -11.65 18.00
N SER A 149 -24.34 -11.24 16.75
CA SER A 149 -25.23 -10.31 16.04
C SER A 149 -26.12 -10.96 14.97
N GLY A 150 -25.77 -12.15 14.48
CA GLY A 150 -26.39 -12.77 13.30
C GLY A 150 -26.09 -12.07 11.97
N ASP A 151 -25.33 -10.97 11.99
CA ASP A 151 -25.08 -10.13 10.82
C ASP A 151 -23.92 -10.67 9.96
N LYS A 152 -24.21 -11.07 8.73
CA LYS A 152 -23.23 -11.58 7.77
C LYS A 152 -22.26 -10.52 7.25
N ALA A 153 -22.59 -9.22 7.37
CA ALA A 153 -21.73 -8.14 6.90
C ALA A 153 -20.38 -8.10 7.63
N VAL A 154 -20.30 -8.66 8.85
CA VAL A 154 -19.07 -8.71 9.67
C VAL A 154 -17.91 -9.45 9.01
N PHE A 155 -18.17 -10.26 7.98
CA PHE A 155 -17.14 -10.97 7.22
C PHE A 155 -16.54 -10.17 6.07
N PHE A 156 -17.02 -8.95 5.79
CA PHE A 156 -16.66 -8.21 4.59
C PHE A 156 -16.03 -6.85 4.87
N TYR A 157 -15.06 -6.48 4.03
CA TYR A 157 -14.48 -5.13 3.94
C TYR A 157 -14.03 -4.54 5.30
N HIS A 158 -14.50 -3.34 5.66
CA HIS A 158 -14.11 -2.67 6.90
C HIS A 158 -14.64 -3.37 8.15
N GLU A 159 -15.75 -4.09 8.04
CA GLU A 159 -16.32 -4.85 9.15
C GLU A 159 -15.52 -6.09 9.51
N LEU A 160 -14.87 -6.72 8.52
CA LEU A 160 -13.94 -7.83 8.76
C LEU A 160 -12.75 -7.40 9.62
N VAL A 161 -12.25 -6.19 9.37
CA VAL A 161 -11.07 -5.65 10.04
C VAL A 161 -11.44 -4.53 11.02
N THR A 162 -11.18 -3.28 10.64
CA THR A 162 -11.67 -2.03 11.24
C THR A 162 -11.56 -0.89 10.21
N LEU A 163 -12.32 0.19 10.43
CA LEU A 163 -12.18 1.45 9.67
C LEU A 163 -10.80 2.10 9.85
N GLU A 164 -10.27 2.10 11.08
CA GLU A 164 -8.95 2.67 11.40
C GLU A 164 -7.84 1.95 10.62
N LEU A 165 -7.88 0.62 10.58
CA LEU A 165 -6.90 -0.15 9.81
C LEU A 165 -7.00 0.15 8.31
N ASN A 166 -8.24 0.36 7.84
CA ASN A 166 -8.65 0.42 6.44
C ASN A 166 -8.41 -0.91 5.70
N ALA A 167 -9.48 -1.50 5.15
CA ALA A 167 -9.43 -2.79 4.48
C ALA A 167 -8.54 -2.78 3.23
N ILE A 168 -8.40 -1.64 2.54
CA ILE A 168 -7.54 -1.51 1.35
C ILE A 168 -6.07 -1.73 1.72
N TYR A 169 -5.61 -1.14 2.83
CA TYR A 169 -4.24 -1.33 3.33
C TYR A 169 -4.00 -2.79 3.71
N MET A 170 -4.96 -3.42 4.41
CA MET A 170 -4.85 -4.83 4.77
C MET A 170 -4.83 -5.74 3.52
N SER A 171 -5.60 -5.41 2.48
CA SER A 171 -5.58 -6.15 1.21
C SER A 171 -4.22 -6.09 0.55
N VAL A 172 -3.58 -4.92 0.51
CA VAL A 172 -2.23 -4.73 -0.04
C VAL A 172 -1.19 -5.53 0.75
N PHE A 173 -1.31 -5.52 2.08
CA PHE A 173 -0.41 -6.28 2.93
C PHE A 173 -0.54 -7.79 2.69
N ALA A 174 -1.77 -8.29 2.64
CA ALA A 174 -2.07 -9.69 2.34
C ALA A 174 -1.68 -10.09 0.91
N SER A 175 -1.88 -9.20 -0.09
CA SER A 175 -1.49 -9.39 -1.50
C SER A 175 0.00 -9.68 -1.64
N LEU A 176 0.86 -8.86 -1.03
CA LEU A 176 2.30 -9.13 -1.08
C LEU A 176 2.68 -10.45 -0.39
N ALA A 177 2.01 -10.79 0.71
CA ALA A 177 2.20 -12.07 1.39
C ALA A 177 1.74 -13.26 0.55
N LEU A 178 0.65 -13.12 -0.21
CA LEU A 178 0.13 -14.13 -1.13
C LEU A 178 1.19 -14.51 -2.18
N PHE A 179 1.87 -13.53 -2.77
CA PHE A 179 2.88 -13.79 -3.79
C PHE A 179 4.12 -14.52 -3.28
N TYR A 180 4.45 -14.39 -2.00
CA TYR A 180 5.49 -15.23 -1.39
C TYR A 180 5.15 -16.72 -1.47
N PHE A 181 3.91 -17.10 -1.13
CA PHE A 181 3.46 -18.49 -1.21
C PHE A 181 3.25 -18.96 -2.66
N LEU A 182 2.85 -18.06 -3.56
CA LEU A 182 2.68 -18.35 -4.99
C LEU A 182 3.99 -18.82 -5.64
N VAL A 183 5.11 -18.13 -5.36
CA VAL A 183 6.41 -18.32 -6.04
C VAL A 183 7.19 -19.54 -5.54
N GLN A 184 6.77 -20.18 -4.44
CA GLN A 184 7.47 -21.35 -3.91
C GLN A 184 7.51 -22.50 -4.94
N LYS A 185 8.73 -22.96 -5.26
CA LYS A 185 8.99 -24.03 -6.25
C LYS A 185 8.40 -25.36 -5.82
N LYS A 186 8.57 -25.73 -4.54
CA LYS A 186 7.99 -26.93 -3.92
C LYS A 186 7.03 -26.48 -2.84
N LYS A 187 5.72 -26.64 -3.09
CA LYS A 187 4.67 -26.23 -2.13
C LYS A 187 4.36 -27.38 -1.18
N SER A 188 4.67 -27.20 0.10
CA SER A 188 4.19 -28.09 1.16
C SER A 188 2.68 -27.97 1.33
N ILE A 189 2.07 -28.89 2.10
CA ILE A 189 0.64 -28.76 2.46
C ILE A 189 0.38 -27.45 3.19
N ILE A 190 1.31 -27.01 4.05
CA ILE A 190 1.23 -25.75 4.78
C ILE A 190 1.22 -24.57 3.80
N ASP A 191 2.11 -24.56 2.80
CA ASP A 191 2.15 -23.49 1.79
C ASP A 191 0.85 -23.41 0.99
N LYS A 192 0.26 -24.55 0.65
CA LYS A 192 -1.04 -24.60 -0.06
C LYS A 192 -2.17 -24.07 0.82
N THR A 193 -2.25 -24.51 2.07
CA THR A 193 -3.29 -24.07 3.02
C THR A 193 -3.18 -22.58 3.32
N THR A 194 -1.97 -22.09 3.60
CA THR A 194 -1.73 -20.66 3.88
C THR A 194 -2.03 -19.77 2.66
N PHE A 195 -1.67 -20.22 1.45
CA PHE A 195 -2.04 -19.55 0.21
C PHE A 195 -3.57 -19.45 0.04
N SER A 196 -4.30 -20.55 0.25
CA SER A 196 -5.77 -20.55 0.18
C SER A 196 -6.42 -19.64 1.22
N ILE A 197 -5.91 -19.62 2.46
CA ILE A 197 -6.37 -18.71 3.52
C ILE A 197 -6.23 -17.24 3.07
N LEU A 198 -5.08 -16.87 2.49
CA LEU A 198 -4.86 -15.50 2.02
C LEU A 198 -5.76 -15.12 0.84
N ILE A 199 -6.02 -16.04 -0.11
CA ILE A 199 -6.98 -15.80 -1.19
C ILE A 199 -8.36 -15.47 -0.60
N VAL A 200 -8.86 -16.32 0.30
CA VAL A 200 -10.18 -16.10 0.93
C VAL A 200 -10.18 -14.77 1.68
N PHE A 201 -9.10 -14.46 2.39
CA PHE A 201 -8.99 -13.21 3.14
C PHE A 201 -9.03 -11.97 2.21
N ILE A 202 -8.28 -11.97 1.10
CA ILE A 202 -8.26 -10.88 0.12
C ILE A 202 -9.63 -10.71 -0.54
N LEU A 203 -10.30 -11.81 -0.92
CA LEU A 203 -11.65 -11.76 -1.49
C LEU A 203 -12.67 -11.17 -0.50
N LEU A 204 -12.60 -11.56 0.78
CA LEU A 204 -13.50 -11.06 1.83
C LEU A 204 -13.20 -9.60 2.20
N LEU A 205 -11.95 -9.16 2.13
CA LEU A 205 -11.61 -7.73 2.23
C LEU A 205 -12.22 -6.93 1.08
N SER A 206 -12.62 -7.55 -0.04
CA SER A 206 -13.49 -6.94 -1.07
C SER A 206 -12.93 -5.64 -1.67
N SER A 207 -11.60 -5.47 -1.67
CA SER A 207 -10.93 -4.37 -2.36
C SER A 207 -10.83 -4.69 -3.85
N LYS A 208 -11.75 -4.16 -4.66
CA LYS A 208 -11.88 -4.46 -6.11
C LYS A 208 -10.55 -4.32 -6.85
N ASN A 209 -9.84 -3.22 -6.62
CA ASN A 209 -8.59 -2.92 -7.33
C ASN A 209 -7.50 -3.95 -6.99
N ILE A 210 -7.39 -4.33 -5.71
CA ILE A 210 -6.41 -5.33 -5.28
C ILE A 210 -6.78 -6.72 -5.80
N ILE A 211 -8.06 -7.10 -5.76
CA ILE A 211 -8.52 -8.38 -6.31
C ILE A 211 -8.18 -8.48 -7.80
N VAL A 212 -8.44 -7.43 -8.59
CA VAL A 212 -8.16 -7.39 -10.03
C VAL A 212 -6.65 -7.43 -10.30
N VAL A 213 -5.85 -6.65 -9.56
CA VAL A 213 -4.39 -6.65 -9.71
C VAL A 213 -3.79 -7.99 -9.34
N ASP A 214 -4.23 -8.60 -8.23
CA ASP A 214 -3.77 -9.90 -7.80
C ASP A 214 -4.10 -10.99 -8.81
N LEU A 215 -5.32 -10.96 -9.36
CA LEU A 215 -5.72 -11.84 -10.44
C LEU A 215 -4.76 -11.71 -11.62
N ILE A 216 -4.59 -10.50 -12.16
CA ILE A 216 -3.70 -10.23 -13.32
C ILE A 216 -2.27 -10.70 -13.03
N LEU A 217 -1.72 -10.41 -11.85
CA LEU A 217 -0.37 -10.81 -11.46
C LEU A 217 -0.25 -12.34 -11.33
N ILE A 218 -1.25 -13.04 -10.81
CA ILE A 218 -1.30 -14.50 -10.79
C ILE A 218 -1.27 -15.05 -12.23
N ILE A 219 -2.04 -14.45 -13.16
CA ILE A 219 -2.00 -14.84 -14.58
C ILE A 219 -0.58 -14.66 -15.14
N ILE A 220 0.01 -13.47 -14.96
CA ILE A 220 1.37 -13.14 -15.43
C ILE A 220 2.40 -14.12 -14.85
N TYR A 221 2.31 -14.46 -13.56
CA TYR A 221 3.20 -15.43 -12.93
C TYR A 221 3.16 -16.78 -13.64
N TYR A 222 1.96 -17.33 -13.82
CA TYR A 222 1.83 -18.65 -14.44
C TYR A 222 2.24 -18.65 -15.90
N LEU A 223 1.93 -17.58 -16.66
CA LEU A 223 2.34 -17.47 -18.06
C LEU A 223 3.87 -17.39 -18.20
N PHE A 224 4.53 -16.49 -17.46
CA PHE A 224 5.92 -16.11 -17.75
C PHE A 224 6.98 -16.62 -16.74
N PHE A 225 6.62 -16.90 -15.49
CA PHE A 225 7.57 -17.22 -14.42
C PHE A 225 7.49 -18.65 -13.91
N SER A 226 6.32 -19.29 -14.02
CA SER A 226 6.13 -20.67 -13.57
C SER A 226 6.78 -21.69 -14.50
N THR A 227 7.50 -22.66 -13.91
CA THR A 227 8.14 -23.78 -14.62
C THR A 227 7.22 -24.99 -14.81
N ILE A 228 5.94 -24.87 -14.44
CA ILE A 228 4.94 -25.95 -14.49
C ILE A 228 4.54 -26.24 -15.96
N PRO A 229 4.16 -27.48 -16.34
CA PRO A 229 3.68 -27.78 -17.70
C PRO A 229 2.45 -26.96 -18.12
N ILE A 230 2.35 -26.62 -19.41
CA ILE A 230 1.29 -25.75 -19.97
C ILE A 230 -0.13 -26.24 -19.66
N LYS A 231 -0.39 -27.56 -19.72
CA LYS A 231 -1.70 -28.15 -19.40
C LYS A 231 -2.12 -27.83 -17.97
N THR A 232 -1.21 -27.97 -17.02
CA THR A 232 -1.46 -27.67 -15.60
C THR A 232 -1.61 -26.17 -15.36
N LYS A 233 -0.84 -25.32 -16.08
CA LYS A 233 -1.01 -23.86 -16.04
C LYS A 233 -2.44 -23.46 -16.45
N LEU A 234 -2.95 -24.03 -17.55
CA LEU A 234 -4.30 -23.75 -18.04
C LEU A 234 -5.38 -24.18 -17.05
N ILE A 235 -5.25 -25.34 -16.40
CA ILE A 235 -6.20 -25.81 -15.38
C ILE A 235 -6.20 -24.88 -14.15
N ILE A 236 -5.03 -24.46 -13.66
CA ILE A 236 -4.95 -23.55 -12.52
C ILE A 236 -5.57 -22.19 -12.90
N LEU A 237 -5.23 -21.67 -14.07
CA LEU A 237 -5.73 -20.39 -14.53
C LEU A 237 -7.25 -20.40 -14.71
N SER A 238 -7.80 -21.44 -15.33
CA SER A 238 -9.25 -21.59 -15.48
C SER A 238 -9.94 -21.69 -14.12
N THR A 239 -9.38 -22.44 -13.17
CA THR A 239 -9.89 -22.56 -11.81
C THR A 239 -9.93 -21.20 -11.10
N VAL A 240 -8.85 -20.41 -11.19
CA VAL A 240 -8.77 -19.08 -10.57
C VAL A 240 -9.79 -18.11 -11.19
N ILE A 241 -9.96 -18.14 -12.52
CA ILE A 241 -10.95 -17.31 -13.22
C ILE A 241 -12.37 -17.71 -12.82
N ILE A 242 -12.68 -19.01 -12.83
CA ILE A 242 -14.00 -19.52 -12.43
C ILE A 242 -14.31 -19.16 -10.97
N LEU A 243 -13.36 -19.30 -10.06
CA LEU A 243 -13.54 -18.94 -8.65
C LEU A 243 -13.81 -17.43 -8.50
N SER A 244 -13.06 -16.60 -9.23
CA SER A 244 -13.24 -15.14 -9.21
C SER A 244 -14.62 -14.74 -9.72
N ILE A 245 -15.05 -15.29 -10.86
CA ILE A 245 -16.38 -15.05 -11.43
C ILE A 245 -17.48 -15.55 -10.48
N SER A 246 -17.33 -16.75 -9.95
CA SER A 246 -18.27 -17.33 -8.97
C SER A 246 -18.42 -16.44 -7.73
N SER A 247 -17.31 -15.90 -7.21
CA SER A 247 -17.35 -14.98 -6.06
C SER A 247 -18.16 -13.71 -6.37
N ILE A 248 -18.04 -13.15 -7.57
CA ILE A 248 -18.78 -11.96 -7.99
C ILE A 248 -20.26 -12.29 -8.22
N LEU A 249 -20.60 -13.47 -8.75
CA LEU A 249 -21.99 -13.83 -9.05
C LEU A 249 -22.79 -14.22 -7.80
N PHE A 250 -22.20 -15.01 -6.91
CA PHE A 250 -22.93 -15.64 -5.81
C PHE A 250 -22.79 -14.92 -4.46
N ILE A 251 -21.76 -14.10 -4.25
CA ILE A 251 -21.56 -13.38 -2.98
C ILE A 251 -22.13 -11.97 -3.09
N LYS A 252 -23.36 -11.77 -2.57
CA LYS A 252 -24.12 -10.51 -2.67
C LYS A 252 -23.29 -9.25 -2.31
N PRO A 253 -22.59 -9.18 -1.15
CA PRO A 253 -21.77 -7.99 -0.82
C PRO A 253 -20.65 -7.70 -1.82
N ILE A 254 -20.02 -8.73 -2.40
CA ILE A 254 -19.00 -8.55 -3.42
C ILE A 254 -19.66 -8.06 -4.72
N ARG A 255 -20.74 -8.75 -5.15
CA ARG A 255 -21.51 -8.41 -6.35
C ARG A 255 -21.95 -6.96 -6.37
N GLU A 256 -22.61 -6.50 -5.31
CA GLU A 256 -23.14 -5.14 -5.22
C GLU A 256 -22.05 -4.09 -5.37
N ARG A 257 -20.89 -4.32 -4.75
CA ARG A 257 -19.76 -3.42 -4.90
C ARG A 257 -19.27 -3.36 -6.35
N PHE A 258 -19.17 -4.47 -7.07
CA PHE A 258 -18.80 -4.43 -8.50
C PHE A 258 -19.90 -3.81 -9.38
N MET A 259 -21.17 -4.11 -9.11
CA MET A 259 -22.32 -3.59 -9.88
C MET A 259 -22.46 -2.08 -9.79
N ILE A 260 -22.22 -1.47 -8.63
CA ILE A 260 -22.26 0.00 -8.48
C ILE A 260 -21.28 0.66 -9.46
N GLU A 261 -20.05 0.13 -9.61
CA GLU A 261 -19.07 0.71 -10.55
C GLU A 261 -19.48 0.48 -12.01
N PHE A 262 -20.08 -0.67 -12.31
CA PHE A 262 -20.61 -0.94 -13.65
C PHE A 262 -21.72 0.05 -14.01
N GLU A 263 -22.70 0.25 -13.12
CA GLU A 263 -23.76 1.24 -13.31
C GLU A 263 -23.19 2.66 -13.49
N THR A 264 -22.18 3.03 -12.69
CA THR A 264 -21.51 4.34 -12.77
C THR A 264 -20.92 4.62 -14.16
N ILE A 265 -20.46 3.59 -14.86
CA ILE A 265 -19.85 3.69 -16.20
C ILE A 265 -20.92 3.85 -17.29
N PHE A 266 -22.05 3.14 -17.16
CA PHE A 266 -23.00 2.96 -18.26
C PHE A 266 -24.35 3.66 -18.07
N VAL A 267 -24.70 4.07 -16.86
CA VAL A 267 -26.02 4.59 -16.51
C VAL A 267 -25.88 5.94 -15.81
N ASP A 268 -26.48 6.97 -16.39
CA ASP A 268 -26.56 8.30 -15.78
C ASP A 268 -27.58 8.31 -14.64
N SER A 269 -27.20 8.84 -13.47
CA SER A 269 -28.10 9.06 -12.33
C SER A 269 -28.89 7.82 -11.88
N SER A 270 -28.23 6.65 -11.77
CA SER A 270 -28.90 5.43 -11.31
C SER A 270 -29.35 5.58 -9.85
N LEU A 271 -30.54 5.08 -9.53
CA LEU A 271 -31.09 5.18 -8.17
C LEU A 271 -30.36 4.19 -7.26
N ASN A 272 -29.73 4.69 -6.19
CA ASN A 272 -28.97 3.87 -5.27
C ASN A 272 -29.92 3.07 -4.36
N LYS A 273 -30.07 1.78 -4.65
CA LYS A 273 -30.98 0.87 -3.93
C LYS A 273 -30.44 0.38 -2.58
N ASN A 274 -29.21 0.76 -2.20
CA ASN A 274 -28.49 0.16 -1.07
C ASN A 274 -28.40 1.05 0.17
N ILE A 275 -29.11 2.18 0.22
CA ILE A 275 -29.10 3.10 1.37
C ILE A 275 -30.49 3.09 2.02
N GLU A 276 -30.51 3.10 3.36
CA GLU A 276 -31.70 2.99 4.22
C GLU A 276 -32.87 3.84 3.71
N GLU A 277 -34.09 3.27 3.76
CA GLU A 277 -35.34 3.87 3.29
C GLU A 277 -35.66 5.26 3.88
N ASN A 278 -34.92 5.68 4.92
CA ASN A 278 -35.17 6.89 5.70
C ASN A 278 -34.50 8.18 5.15
N GLN A 279 -33.70 8.12 4.07
CA GLN A 279 -32.93 9.28 3.56
C GLN A 279 -33.41 9.85 2.21
N GLY A 280 -34.55 9.38 1.69
CA GLY A 280 -35.04 9.76 0.36
C GLY A 280 -34.22 9.16 -0.80
N PRO A 281 -34.57 9.43 -2.07
CA PRO A 281 -33.86 8.86 -3.20
C PRO A 281 -32.45 9.46 -3.32
N ILE A 282 -31.45 8.59 -3.29
CA ILE A 282 -30.04 8.93 -3.51
C ILE A 282 -29.66 8.51 -4.93
N TYR A 283 -29.01 9.39 -5.67
CA TYR A 283 -28.65 9.17 -7.08
C TYR A 283 -27.14 8.97 -7.23
N ASN A 284 -26.75 7.92 -7.95
CA ASN A 284 -25.36 7.66 -8.28
C ASN A 284 -24.90 8.60 -9.39
N VAL A 285 -23.88 9.39 -9.12
CA VAL A 285 -23.23 10.25 -10.11
C VAL A 285 -22.47 9.37 -11.12
N SER A 286 -22.76 9.54 -12.40
CA SER A 286 -22.03 8.86 -13.47
C SER A 286 -20.67 9.51 -13.78
N LEU A 287 -19.83 8.83 -14.56
CA LEU A 287 -18.55 9.39 -15.00
C LEU A 287 -18.72 10.69 -15.81
N LYS A 288 -19.75 10.75 -16.66
CA LYS A 288 -20.05 11.93 -17.46
C LYS A 288 -20.41 13.11 -16.57
N GLN A 289 -21.30 12.89 -15.60
CA GLN A 289 -21.70 13.93 -14.65
C GLN A 289 -20.52 14.39 -13.80
N ALA A 290 -19.73 13.46 -13.25
CA ALA A 290 -18.51 13.80 -12.50
C ALA A 290 -17.55 14.68 -13.32
N TRP A 291 -17.44 14.45 -14.64
CA TRP A 291 -16.55 15.22 -15.50
C TRP A 291 -17.09 16.58 -15.95
N SER A 292 -18.39 16.70 -16.25
CA SER A 292 -18.93 17.89 -16.93
C SER A 292 -19.99 18.67 -16.17
N GLN A 293 -20.61 18.10 -15.12
CA GLN A 293 -21.69 18.77 -14.40
C GLN A 293 -21.12 19.81 -13.42
N ASP A 294 -21.58 21.06 -13.52
CA ASP A 294 -21.00 22.15 -12.72
C ASP A 294 -21.52 22.21 -11.29
N GLN A 295 -22.77 21.81 -11.05
CA GLN A 295 -23.41 21.84 -9.73
C GLN A 295 -24.05 20.49 -9.44
N PHE A 296 -23.82 19.96 -8.25
CA PHE A 296 -24.39 18.71 -7.77
C PHE A 296 -25.50 18.98 -6.75
N ARG A 297 -26.26 17.93 -6.43
CA ARG A 297 -27.28 17.94 -5.38
C ARG A 297 -26.69 17.36 -4.10
N GLN A 298 -27.24 17.77 -2.96
CA GLN A 298 -26.78 17.30 -1.65
C GLN A 298 -27.03 15.80 -1.43
N ASN A 299 -27.97 15.20 -2.17
CA ASN A 299 -28.27 13.76 -2.18
C ASN A 299 -27.60 12.99 -3.33
N ASP A 300 -26.67 13.61 -4.06
CA ASP A 300 -25.88 12.92 -5.07
C ASP A 300 -24.78 12.08 -4.37
N PHE A 301 -24.81 10.78 -4.60
CA PHE A 301 -23.78 9.85 -4.16
C PHE A 301 -22.72 9.72 -5.24
N PHE A 302 -21.45 9.83 -4.86
CA PHE A 302 -20.32 9.60 -5.75
C PHE A 302 -19.74 8.20 -5.50
N PRO A 303 -20.00 7.23 -6.40
CA PRO A 303 -19.27 5.98 -6.44
C PRO A 303 -17.76 6.22 -6.52
N GLY A 304 -16.97 5.24 -6.07
CA GLY A 304 -15.53 5.41 -5.92
C GLY A 304 -14.81 5.82 -7.22
N THR A 305 -15.23 5.30 -8.38
CA THR A 305 -14.63 5.69 -9.67
C THR A 305 -15.04 7.11 -10.09
N ALA A 306 -16.32 7.45 -9.97
CA ALA A 306 -16.83 8.79 -10.27
C ALA A 306 -16.19 9.86 -9.36
N PHE A 307 -16.06 9.57 -8.07
CA PHE A 307 -15.42 10.49 -7.13
C PHE A 307 -13.96 10.77 -7.51
N ARG A 308 -13.18 9.74 -7.83
CA ARG A 308 -11.78 9.92 -8.27
C ARG A 308 -11.67 10.69 -9.58
N LEU A 309 -12.61 10.49 -10.51
CA LEU A 309 -12.67 11.27 -11.75
C LEU A 309 -12.98 12.74 -11.47
N PHE A 310 -13.93 13.01 -10.58
CA PHE A 310 -14.22 14.38 -10.12
C PHE A 310 -13.00 15.00 -9.43
N GLN A 311 -12.26 14.23 -8.63
CA GLN A 311 -11.02 14.69 -7.99
C GLN A 311 -9.91 15.03 -9.00
N ILE A 312 -9.81 14.28 -10.10
CA ILE A 312 -8.95 14.64 -11.25
C ILE A 312 -9.42 15.96 -11.86
N ARG A 313 -10.72 16.13 -12.09
CA ARG A 313 -11.30 17.35 -12.66
C ARG A 313 -10.94 18.57 -11.81
N ILE A 314 -11.25 18.57 -10.52
CA ILE A 314 -10.97 19.73 -9.65
C ILE A 314 -9.47 20.04 -9.56
N PHE A 315 -8.61 19.02 -9.64
CA PHE A 315 -7.16 19.23 -9.73
C PHE A 315 -6.77 19.96 -11.02
N ILE A 316 -7.35 19.59 -12.17
CA ILE A 316 -7.13 20.28 -13.46
C ILE A 316 -7.64 21.73 -13.38
N GLU A 317 -8.77 21.97 -12.75
CA GLU A 317 -9.27 23.33 -12.52
C GLU A 317 -8.31 24.15 -11.66
N MET A 318 -7.81 23.58 -10.55
CA MET A 318 -6.79 24.23 -9.71
C MET A 318 -5.52 24.56 -10.49
N LEU A 319 -5.06 23.67 -11.39
CA LEU A 319 -3.89 23.94 -12.26
C LEU A 319 -4.13 25.10 -13.25
N LYS A 320 -5.37 25.30 -13.71
CA LYS A 320 -5.72 26.40 -14.63
C LYS A 320 -5.91 27.72 -13.89
N GLU A 321 -6.48 27.67 -12.70
CA GLU A 321 -6.84 28.84 -11.91
C GLU A 321 -5.69 29.37 -11.04
N ARG A 322 -4.63 28.57 -10.85
CA ARG A 322 -3.51 28.89 -9.95
C ARG A 322 -2.18 28.46 -10.58
N ASN A 323 -1.12 29.21 -10.28
CA ASN A 323 0.23 28.90 -10.73
C ASN A 323 0.92 27.81 -9.88
N ILE A 324 0.31 26.62 -9.80
CA ILE A 324 0.77 25.51 -8.95
C ILE A 324 1.53 24.42 -9.70
N LEU A 325 1.74 24.57 -11.02
CA LEU A 325 2.39 23.56 -11.85
C LEU A 325 3.76 23.15 -11.31
N PHE A 326 4.59 24.11 -10.90
CA PHE A 326 5.97 23.85 -10.46
C PHE A 326 6.09 23.59 -8.96
N THR A 327 5.36 24.34 -8.14
CA THR A 327 5.53 24.34 -6.68
C THR A 327 4.44 23.56 -5.94
N GLY A 328 3.26 23.38 -6.54
CA GLY A 328 2.08 22.95 -5.81
C GLY A 328 1.65 23.97 -4.75
N PHE A 329 0.82 23.52 -3.80
CA PHE A 329 0.34 24.31 -2.66
C PHE A 329 1.22 24.20 -1.40
N GLY A 330 2.20 23.29 -1.38
CA GLY A 330 2.92 22.87 -0.17
C GLY A 330 2.47 21.49 0.33
N LEU A 331 3.36 20.75 1.01
CA LEU A 331 3.05 19.40 1.55
C LEU A 331 1.80 19.45 2.45
N ASP A 332 0.87 18.51 2.26
CA ASP A 332 -0.40 18.39 2.99
C ASP A 332 -1.29 19.66 2.98
N ALA A 333 -0.93 20.71 2.21
CA ALA A 333 -1.62 22.02 2.23
C ALA A 333 -2.78 22.12 1.22
N SER A 334 -3.02 21.07 0.43
CA SER A 334 -4.06 21.05 -0.61
C SER A 334 -5.50 20.93 -0.08
N GLN A 335 -5.68 20.51 1.18
CA GLN A 335 -7.00 20.15 1.72
C GLN A 335 -8.00 21.32 1.72
N ASN A 336 -7.57 22.53 2.06
CA ASN A 336 -8.45 23.71 2.06
C ASN A 336 -8.96 24.02 0.64
N LYS A 337 -8.13 23.79 -0.38
CA LYS A 337 -8.50 23.98 -1.79
C LYS A 337 -9.48 22.92 -2.28
N ILE A 338 -9.36 21.69 -1.80
CA ILE A 338 -10.37 20.65 -2.04
C ILE A 338 -11.72 21.08 -1.44
N LYS A 339 -11.74 21.58 -0.19
CA LYS A 339 -12.97 22.07 0.46
C LYS A 339 -13.61 23.23 -0.29
N GLU A 340 -12.79 24.17 -0.79
CA GLU A 340 -13.26 25.28 -1.65
C GLU A 340 -13.97 24.73 -2.91
N LYS A 341 -13.36 23.78 -3.63
CA LYS A 341 -13.96 23.18 -4.83
C LYS A 341 -15.21 22.35 -4.56
N VAL A 342 -15.25 21.62 -3.44
CA VAL A 342 -16.46 20.89 -2.99
C VAL A 342 -17.63 21.86 -2.76
N LYS A 343 -17.35 23.03 -2.15
CA LYS A 343 -18.36 24.08 -1.96
C LYS A 343 -18.76 24.75 -3.27
N GLU A 344 -17.79 25.03 -4.14
CA GLU A 344 -18.01 25.64 -5.45
C GLU A 344 -18.96 24.84 -6.33
N HIS A 345 -18.83 23.51 -6.32
CA HIS A 345 -19.67 22.59 -7.08
C HIS A 345 -20.93 22.09 -6.33
N ASN A 346 -21.21 22.64 -5.14
CA ASN A 346 -22.36 22.26 -4.30
C ASN A 346 -22.42 20.75 -3.96
N LEU A 347 -21.27 20.12 -3.72
CA LEU A 347 -21.20 18.75 -3.22
C LEU A 347 -21.59 18.69 -1.74
N TYR A 348 -21.96 17.49 -1.28
CA TYR A 348 -22.15 17.23 0.13
C TYR A 348 -20.83 17.50 0.92
N PRO A 349 -20.84 18.29 2.01
CA PRO A 349 -19.62 18.79 2.65
C PRO A 349 -18.59 17.72 3.06
N ASN A 350 -19.04 16.52 3.43
CA ASN A 350 -18.14 15.43 3.85
C ASN A 350 -17.19 14.99 2.74
N TYR A 351 -17.51 15.22 1.46
CA TYR A 351 -16.57 14.95 0.36
C TYR A 351 -15.31 15.82 0.45
N GLY A 352 -15.39 16.99 1.09
CA GLY A 352 -14.27 17.90 1.32
C GLY A 352 -13.30 17.46 2.42
N GLU A 353 -13.62 16.42 3.20
CA GLU A 353 -12.69 15.85 4.19
C GLU A 353 -11.77 14.79 3.59
N PHE A 354 -12.08 14.31 2.38
CA PHE A 354 -11.23 13.38 1.66
C PHE A 354 -10.06 14.10 0.99
N ASN A 355 -8.89 13.47 0.99
CA ASN A 355 -7.79 13.85 0.11
C ASN A 355 -8.07 13.36 -1.33
N PHE A 356 -7.17 13.58 -2.28
CA PHE A 356 -7.39 13.24 -3.69
C PHE A 356 -7.57 11.75 -4.00
N HIS A 357 -7.43 10.84 -3.03
CA HIS A 357 -7.51 9.37 -3.22
C HIS A 357 -6.73 8.88 -4.44
N ASN A 358 -5.62 9.56 -4.72
CA ASN A 358 -4.75 9.34 -5.84
C ASN A 358 -3.40 9.97 -5.47
N GLN A 359 -2.42 9.12 -5.17
CA GLN A 359 -1.12 9.54 -4.71
C GLN A 359 -0.38 10.44 -5.73
N TYR A 360 -0.62 10.22 -7.03
CA TYR A 360 0.02 11.02 -8.08
C TYR A 360 -0.51 12.45 -8.09
N ILE A 361 -1.84 12.60 -8.03
CA ILE A 361 -2.50 13.90 -7.98
C ILE A 361 -2.20 14.58 -6.66
N GLN A 362 -2.23 13.84 -5.55
CA GLN A 362 -1.88 14.37 -4.23
C GLN A 362 -0.50 15.03 -4.25
N ILE A 363 0.51 14.30 -4.72
CA ILE A 363 1.88 14.81 -4.75
C ILE A 363 2.04 15.94 -5.77
N PHE A 364 1.36 15.89 -6.91
CA PHE A 364 1.39 16.98 -7.87
C PHE A 364 0.76 18.25 -7.28
N ALA A 365 -0.46 18.16 -6.73
CA ALA A 365 -1.13 19.30 -6.14
C ALA A 365 -0.32 19.95 -5.00
N GLU A 366 0.47 19.17 -4.27
CA GLU A 366 1.22 19.64 -3.11
C GLU A 366 2.65 20.09 -3.43
N LEU A 367 3.36 19.39 -4.32
CA LEU A 367 4.79 19.61 -4.59
C LEU A 367 5.09 19.92 -6.06
N GLY A 368 4.04 20.07 -6.89
CA GLY A 368 4.16 20.33 -8.31
C GLY A 368 4.70 19.16 -9.13
N ILE A 369 5.08 19.46 -10.37
CA ILE A 369 5.57 18.48 -11.33
C ILE A 369 6.85 17.78 -10.85
N PHE A 370 7.70 18.44 -10.05
CA PHE A 370 8.93 17.84 -9.55
C PHE A 370 8.65 16.70 -8.56
N GLY A 371 7.70 16.90 -7.62
CA GLY A 371 7.29 15.82 -6.72
C GLY A 371 6.70 14.64 -7.48
N PHE A 372 5.84 14.93 -8.46
CA PHE A 372 5.23 13.91 -9.32
C PHE A 372 6.29 13.08 -10.05
N LEU A 373 7.27 13.73 -10.69
CA LEU A 373 8.34 13.06 -11.43
C LEU A 373 9.23 12.21 -10.52
N ILE A 374 9.49 12.62 -9.28
CA ILE A 374 10.26 11.81 -8.32
C ILE A 374 9.49 10.53 -7.98
N VAL A 375 8.19 10.62 -7.67
CA VAL A 375 7.36 9.43 -7.36
C VAL A 375 7.26 8.49 -8.56
N ILE A 376 7.06 9.02 -9.77
CA ILE A 376 7.06 8.20 -11.00
C ILE A 376 8.42 7.52 -11.21
N SER A 377 9.52 8.25 -10.94
CA SER A 377 10.87 7.69 -11.03
C SER A 377 11.08 6.55 -10.02
N MET A 378 10.59 6.69 -8.79
CA MET A 378 10.66 5.63 -7.78
C MET A 378 9.95 4.36 -8.29
N LEU A 379 8.72 4.50 -8.77
CA LEU A 379 7.92 3.37 -9.27
C LEU A 379 8.52 2.73 -10.53
N PHE A 380 9.02 3.54 -11.46
CA PHE A 380 9.69 3.05 -12.66
C PHE A 380 10.97 2.28 -12.33
N VAL A 381 11.82 2.81 -11.45
CA VAL A 381 13.08 2.17 -11.06
C VAL A 381 12.81 0.83 -10.37
N THR A 382 11.87 0.78 -9.42
CA THR A 382 11.54 -0.47 -8.70
C THR A 382 10.95 -1.51 -9.65
N PHE A 383 10.07 -1.12 -10.57
CA PHE A 383 9.54 -2.01 -11.59
C PHE A 383 10.65 -2.55 -12.51
N ARG A 384 11.51 -1.66 -13.03
CA ARG A 384 12.63 -2.03 -13.91
C ARG A 384 13.58 -3.01 -13.24
N ILE A 385 13.96 -2.76 -11.97
CA ILE A 385 14.85 -3.65 -11.22
C ILE A 385 14.19 -5.01 -11.02
N GLY A 386 12.90 -5.06 -10.69
CA GLY A 386 12.16 -6.33 -10.60
C GLY A 386 12.21 -7.13 -11.91
N ILE A 387 11.95 -6.48 -13.05
CA ILE A 387 11.94 -7.12 -14.38
C ILE A 387 13.33 -7.61 -14.78
N VAL A 388 14.35 -6.75 -14.70
CA VAL A 388 15.74 -7.08 -15.09
C VAL A 388 16.25 -8.31 -14.33
N ASN A 389 15.89 -8.43 -13.05
CA ASN A 389 16.33 -9.51 -12.21
C ASN A 389 15.38 -10.72 -12.17
N LYS A 390 14.31 -10.69 -12.98
CA LYS A 390 13.27 -11.74 -13.02
C LYS A 390 12.71 -12.08 -11.64
N ASP A 391 12.57 -11.07 -10.80
CA ASP A 391 12.12 -11.20 -9.42
C ASP A 391 10.63 -10.92 -9.33
N PHE A 392 9.83 -11.99 -9.41
CA PHE A 392 8.37 -11.85 -9.47
C PHE A 392 7.77 -11.14 -8.26
N ILE A 393 8.28 -11.35 -7.04
CA ILE A 393 7.74 -10.69 -5.85
C ILE A 393 8.02 -9.18 -5.90
N HIS A 394 9.20 -8.79 -6.37
CA HIS A 394 9.53 -7.37 -6.57
C HIS A 394 8.68 -6.74 -7.68
N ILE A 395 8.45 -7.45 -8.79
CA ILE A 395 7.54 -7.01 -9.86
C ILE A 395 6.12 -6.84 -9.31
N ALA A 396 5.63 -7.83 -8.56
CA ALA A 396 4.30 -7.79 -7.96
C ALA A 396 4.16 -6.60 -7.00
N PHE A 397 5.14 -6.36 -6.12
CA PHE A 397 5.19 -5.17 -5.28
C PHE A 397 5.10 -3.88 -6.12
N ALA A 398 5.94 -3.74 -7.15
CA ALA A 398 5.98 -2.55 -7.99
C ALA A 398 4.64 -2.29 -8.70
N VAL A 399 4.06 -3.32 -9.35
CA VAL A 399 2.78 -3.21 -10.06
C VAL A 399 1.64 -2.90 -9.09
N THR A 400 1.59 -3.57 -7.93
CA THR A 400 0.59 -3.28 -6.90
C THR A 400 0.69 -1.85 -6.41
N MET A 401 1.90 -1.29 -6.21
CA MET A 401 2.06 0.12 -5.83
C MET A 401 1.63 1.07 -6.95
N ILE A 402 1.98 0.79 -8.21
CA ILE A 402 1.57 1.61 -9.36
C ILE A 402 0.06 1.74 -9.43
N VAL A 403 -0.66 0.62 -9.33
CA VAL A 403 -2.13 0.61 -9.42
C VAL A 403 -2.78 1.17 -8.16
N LEU A 404 -2.27 0.83 -6.97
CA LEU A 404 -2.81 1.34 -5.71
C LEU A 404 -2.74 2.87 -5.65
N PHE A 405 -1.62 3.45 -6.08
CA PHE A 405 -1.41 4.91 -6.08
C PHE A 405 -2.39 5.66 -7.00
N LEU A 406 -3.03 4.99 -7.98
CA LEU A 406 -4.11 5.60 -8.77
C LEU A 406 -5.40 5.79 -7.96
N THR A 407 -5.55 5.03 -6.87
CA THR A 407 -6.86 4.83 -6.22
C THR A 407 -6.87 5.10 -4.72
N GLU A 408 -5.70 5.36 -4.14
CA GLU A 408 -5.49 5.72 -2.75
C GLU A 408 -4.28 6.68 -2.65
N SER A 409 -4.38 7.72 -1.82
CA SER A 409 -3.22 8.52 -1.39
C SER A 409 -2.45 7.76 -0.29
N PHE A 410 -1.82 6.66 -0.70
CA PHE A 410 -1.26 5.65 0.20
C PHE A 410 -0.16 6.18 1.14
N LEU A 411 0.65 7.13 0.68
CA LEU A 411 1.72 7.74 1.48
C LEU A 411 1.18 8.75 2.49
N SER A 412 -0.07 9.21 2.37
CA SER A 412 -0.66 10.12 3.36
C SER A 412 -0.83 9.49 4.75
N ARG A 413 -0.65 8.17 4.92
CA ARG A 413 -0.70 7.45 6.20
C ARG A 413 0.67 6.81 6.52
N GLN A 414 1.12 6.91 7.77
CA GLN A 414 2.41 6.35 8.20
C GLN A 414 2.59 4.86 7.87
N ARG A 415 1.55 4.04 8.04
CA ARG A 415 1.62 2.60 7.69
C ARG A 415 1.92 2.38 6.21
N GLY A 416 1.39 3.25 5.34
CA GLY A 416 1.64 3.21 3.91
C GLY A 416 3.05 3.66 3.58
N ILE A 417 3.52 4.73 4.24
CA ILE A 417 4.92 5.19 4.15
C ILE A 417 5.86 4.06 4.53
N ILE A 418 5.72 3.47 5.74
CA ILE A 418 6.57 2.40 6.24
C ILE A 418 6.56 1.21 5.28
N PHE A 419 5.38 0.73 4.88
CA PHE A 419 5.26 -0.38 3.95
C PHE A 419 6.01 -0.10 2.65
N PHE A 420 5.68 1.01 1.99
CA PHE A 420 6.27 1.35 0.70
C PHE A 420 7.78 1.55 0.81
N ILE A 421 8.25 2.35 1.77
CA ILE A 421 9.66 2.74 1.84
C ILE A 421 10.58 1.61 2.32
N VAL A 422 10.12 0.73 3.21
CA VAL A 422 10.89 -0.45 3.64
C VAL A 422 11.02 -1.42 2.48
N PHE A 423 9.93 -1.77 1.79
CA PHE A 423 10.01 -2.68 0.64
C PHE A 423 10.75 -2.05 -0.54
N TYR A 424 10.56 -0.76 -0.82
CA TYR A 424 11.32 -0.03 -1.82
C TYR A 424 12.82 -0.08 -1.49
N SER A 425 13.22 0.29 -0.28
CA SER A 425 14.63 0.32 0.11
C SER A 425 15.24 -1.08 0.08
N MET A 426 14.51 -2.08 0.60
CA MET A 426 14.95 -3.47 0.63
C MET A 426 15.11 -4.06 -0.77
N PHE A 427 14.10 -3.96 -1.64
CA PHE A 427 14.17 -4.57 -2.96
C PHE A 427 15.17 -3.89 -3.90
N ASN A 428 15.34 -2.57 -3.79
CA ASN A 428 16.20 -1.81 -4.70
C ASN A 428 17.67 -1.71 -4.25
N SER A 429 17.97 -2.04 -2.98
CA SER A 429 19.34 -1.99 -2.44
C SER A 429 20.07 -3.34 -2.48
N VAL A 430 19.35 -4.44 -2.76
CA VAL A 430 19.97 -5.76 -2.88
C VAL A 430 20.80 -5.82 -4.16
N LYS A 431 22.08 -6.21 -4.01
CA LYS A 431 22.88 -6.63 -5.16
C LYS A 431 22.43 -8.02 -5.57
N TYR A 432 21.94 -8.15 -6.80
CA TYR A 432 21.71 -9.44 -7.41
C TYR A 432 23.08 -10.04 -7.77
N CYS A 433 23.53 -11.03 -7.00
CA CYS A 433 24.68 -11.84 -7.42
C CYS A 433 24.31 -12.56 -8.72
N ASN A 434 25.19 -12.49 -9.73
CA ASN A 434 25.07 -13.16 -11.01
C ASN A 434 25.21 -14.70 -10.90
N GLU A 435 24.55 -15.36 -9.95
CA GLU A 435 24.59 -16.82 -9.80
C GLU A 435 23.78 -17.55 -10.87
N GLN A 436 22.89 -16.85 -11.61
CA GLN A 436 22.08 -17.47 -12.67
C GLN A 436 22.75 -17.51 -14.06
N LYS A 437 24.01 -17.10 -14.21
CA LYS A 437 24.75 -17.32 -15.47
C LYS A 437 25.51 -18.65 -15.54
N ILE A 438 25.55 -19.44 -14.46
CA ILE A 438 26.35 -20.68 -14.41
C ILE A 438 25.52 -21.96 -14.65
N LEU A 439 24.19 -21.86 -14.71
CA LEU A 439 23.32 -22.98 -15.09
C LEU A 439 22.40 -22.53 -16.23
N LYS A 440 23.00 -22.39 -17.42
CA LYS A 440 22.26 -22.52 -18.68
C LYS A 440 22.21 -23.98 -19.07
#